data_AF-A0A971BQH3-F1
#
_entry.id   AF-A0A971BQH3-F1
#
_cell.length_a   1.000
_cell.length_b   1.000
_cell.length_c   1.000
_cell.angle_alpha   90.00
_cell.angle_beta   90.00
_cell.angle_gamma   90.00
#
_symmetry.space_group_name_H-M   'P 1'
#
loop_
_entity.id
_entity.type
_entity.pdbx_description
1 polymer ?
#
loop_
_entity_poly.entity_id
_entity_poly.type
_entity_poly.pdbx_seq_one_letter_code
_entity_poly.pdbx_strand_id
1 'polypeptide(L)'
;MVRLLGPGDRLLKTVEREHPRVRVLARGNELTFSGERGDVAAAEALVREIADLAQRGVDVEPDEVERSQRLLSTPGAPPPAQVLGEAIVSSRGRTIRPKTLGQKSYVDAIEQHTITFGIGPAGTGKTYLAMAK
;
A
#
# COMPACT_ATOMS: atom_id res chain seq x y z
N MET A 1 15.47 7.32 -3.25
CA MET A 1 15.37 6.79 -1.87
C MET A 1 14.79 7.79 -0.85
N VAL A 2 14.81 9.12 -1.08
CA VAL A 2 14.14 10.10 -0.19
C VAL A 2 12.65 9.76 0.07
N ARG A 3 11.98 9.13 -0.91
CA ARG A 3 10.62 8.60 -0.77
C ARG A 3 10.46 7.32 0.07
N LEU A 4 11.53 6.54 0.26
CA LEU A 4 11.49 5.24 0.98
C LEU A 4 11.75 5.38 2.48
N LEU A 5 12.62 6.32 2.89
CA LEU A 5 12.83 6.67 4.30
C LEU A 5 11.79 7.69 4.79
N GLY A 6 11.35 8.56 3.87
CA GLY A 6 10.46 9.69 4.15
C GLY A 6 11.16 10.80 4.95
N PRO A 7 10.56 12.01 5.03
CA PRO A 7 11.03 13.08 5.89
C PRO A 7 11.24 12.62 7.35
N GLY A 8 12.44 12.83 7.90
CA GLY A 8 12.77 12.49 9.30
C GLY A 8 12.72 10.99 9.63
N ASP A 9 12.97 10.15 8.63
CA ASP A 9 12.95 8.67 8.71
C ASP A 9 11.59 8.10 9.15
N ARG A 10 10.50 8.85 8.94
CA ARG A 10 9.17 8.47 9.43
C ARG A 10 8.67 7.13 8.86
N LEU A 11 8.99 6.80 7.61
CA LEU A 11 8.57 5.53 7.01
C LEU A 11 9.39 4.38 7.58
N LEU A 12 10.69 4.58 7.78
CA LEU A 12 11.57 3.60 8.44
C LEU A 12 11.09 3.30 9.85
N LYS A 13 10.78 4.33 10.65
CA LYS A 13 10.19 4.16 11.99
C LYS A 13 8.89 3.37 11.99
N THR A 14 8.08 3.53 10.93
CA THR A 14 6.83 2.78 10.77
C THR A 14 7.14 1.31 10.49
N VAL A 15 8.10 1.00 9.61
CA VAL A 15 8.56 -0.37 9.34
C VAL A 15 9.13 -1.03 10.60
N GLU A 16 9.99 -0.34 11.35
CA GLU A 16 10.57 -0.83 12.61
C GLU A 16 9.50 -1.12 13.66
N ARG A 17 8.43 -0.32 13.71
CA ARG A 17 7.29 -0.53 14.61
C ARG A 17 6.46 -1.75 14.21
N GLU A 18 6.25 -1.99 12.92
CA GLU A 18 5.55 -3.18 12.44
C GLU A 18 6.39 -4.46 12.60
N HIS A 19 7.73 -4.35 12.59
CA HIS A 19 8.68 -5.46 12.73
C HIS A 19 9.66 -5.24 13.90
N PRO A 20 9.20 -5.23 15.16
CA PRO A 20 10.01 -4.83 16.33
C PRO A 20 11.16 -5.80 16.65
N ARG A 21 11.15 -6.99 16.06
CA ARG A 21 12.20 -8.02 16.20
C ARG A 21 13.30 -7.90 15.15
N VAL A 22 13.13 -7.02 14.17
CA VAL A 22 14.10 -6.79 13.09
C VAL A 22 14.80 -5.47 13.34
N ARG A 23 16.12 -5.50 13.41
CA ARG A 23 16.93 -4.29 13.36
C ARG A 23 17.11 -3.88 11.92
N VAL A 24 16.71 -2.66 11.58
CA VAL A 24 16.90 -2.08 10.25
C VAL A 24 17.99 -1.01 10.32
N LEU A 25 18.95 -1.06 9.39
CA LEU A 25 19.99 -0.05 9.24
C LEU A 25 19.93 0.51 7.83
N ALA A 26 19.76 1.83 7.71
CA ALA A 26 19.81 2.53 6.44
C ALA A 26 21.19 3.19 6.26
N ARG A 27 21.91 2.84 5.19
CA ARG A 27 23.19 3.46 4.84
C ARG A 27 23.23 3.76 3.34
N GLY A 28 23.22 5.05 2.98
CA GLY A 28 23.17 5.46 1.58
C GLY A 28 21.92 4.94 0.88
N ASN A 29 22.11 4.04 -0.10
CA ASN A 29 21.03 3.39 -0.84
C ASN A 29 20.80 1.92 -0.44
N GLU A 30 21.31 1.50 0.72
CA GLU A 30 21.20 0.12 1.19
C GLU A 30 20.43 0.07 2.52
N LEU A 31 19.55 -0.92 2.63
CA LEU A 31 18.87 -1.31 3.85
C LEU A 31 19.40 -2.67 4.30
N THR A 32 19.96 -2.74 5.49
CA THR A 32 20.39 -3.99 6.12
C THR A 32 19.37 -4.38 7.18
N PHE A 33 18.93 -5.64 7.13
CA PHE A 33 18.01 -6.23 8.10
C PHE A 33 18.73 -7.31 8.91
N SER A 34 18.56 -7.28 10.23
CA SER A 34 19.12 -8.27 11.15
C SER A 34 18.07 -8.76 12.13
N GLY A 35 17.88 -10.08 12.23
CA GLY A 35 16.88 -10.70 13.10
C GLY A 35 16.69 -12.17 12.77
N GLU A 36 15.59 -12.76 13.23
CA GLU A 36 15.19 -14.12 12.83
C GLU A 36 14.85 -14.15 11.33
N ARG A 37 15.17 -15.26 10.64
CA ARG A 37 14.97 -15.40 9.20
C ARG A 37 13.54 -15.07 8.75
N GLY A 38 12.53 -15.53 9.50
CA GLY A 38 11.12 -15.28 9.19
C GLY A 38 10.77 -13.79 9.31
N ASP A 39 11.18 -13.15 10.40
CA ASP A 39 10.92 -11.73 10.64
C ASP A 39 11.64 -10.85 9.60
N VAL A 40 12.90 -11.17 9.27
CA VAL A 40 13.66 -10.47 8.23
C VAL A 40 12.97 -10.59 6.87
N ALA A 41 12.52 -11.79 6.48
CA ALA A 41 11.82 -11.98 5.22
C ALA A 41 10.51 -11.18 5.16
N ALA A 42 9.77 -11.09 6.27
CA ALA A 42 8.54 -10.31 6.35
C ALA A 42 8.80 -8.80 6.25
N ALA A 43 9.83 -8.28 6.93
CA ALA A 43 10.23 -6.88 6.85
C ALA A 43 10.72 -6.51 5.45
N GLU A 44 11.50 -7.39 4.80
CA GLU A 44 11.97 -7.20 3.44
C GLU A 44 10.81 -7.15 2.44
N ALA A 45 9.82 -8.05 2.57
CA ALA A 45 8.63 -8.05 1.73
C ALA A 45 7.85 -6.73 1.85
N LEU A 46 7.66 -6.22 3.07
CA LEU A 46 7.00 -4.92 3.30
C LEU A 46 7.74 -3.77 2.60
N VAL A 47 9.07 -3.71 2.76
CA VAL A 47 9.89 -2.66 2.15
C VAL A 47 9.87 -2.73 0.62
N ARG A 48 9.87 -3.93 0.03
CA ARG A 48 9.73 -4.12 -1.42
C ARG A 48 8.39 -3.58 -1.92
N GLU A 49 7.29 -3.89 -1.26
CA GLU A 49 5.97 -3.38 -1.63
C GLU A 49 5.88 -1.84 -1.52
N ILE A 50 6.47 -1.26 -0.48
CA ILE A 50 6.56 0.20 -0.34
C ILE A 50 7.37 0.83 -1.48
N ALA A 51 8.48 0.20 -1.87
CA ALA A 51 9.29 0.65 -2.99
C ALA A 51 8.48 0.63 -4.30
N ASP A 52 7.73 -0.45 -4.54
CA ASP A 52 6.87 -0.60 -5.72
C ASP A 52 5.74 0.43 -5.75
N LEU A 53 5.11 0.74 -4.61
CA LEU A 53 4.12 1.80 -4.50
C LEU A 53 4.72 3.17 -4.88
N ALA A 54 5.90 3.48 -4.34
CA ALA A 54 6.60 4.72 -4.66
C ALA A 54 6.98 4.83 -6.15
N GLN A 55 7.38 3.71 -6.77
CA GLN A 55 7.65 3.62 -8.21
C GLN A 55 6.39 3.84 -9.06
N ARG A 56 5.22 3.38 -8.59
CA ARG A 56 3.90 3.61 -9.21
C ARG A 56 3.36 5.03 -8.97
N GLY A 57 4.18 5.94 -8.42
CA GLY A 57 3.79 7.33 -8.18
C GLY A 57 2.80 7.49 -7.03
N VAL A 58 2.73 6.53 -6.10
CA VAL A 58 2.03 6.70 -4.83
C VAL A 58 2.93 7.51 -3.90
N ASP A 59 2.38 8.57 -3.31
CA ASP A 59 3.03 9.23 -2.17
C ASP A 59 2.83 8.35 -0.95
N VAL A 60 3.91 7.70 -0.52
CA VAL A 60 3.89 6.77 0.62
C VAL A 60 3.97 7.57 1.91
N GLU A 61 2.90 7.48 2.72
CA GLU A 61 2.84 7.96 4.10
C GLU A 61 2.79 6.75 5.07
N PRO A 62 2.93 6.97 6.39
CA PRO A 62 2.84 5.88 7.37
C PRO A 62 1.57 5.01 7.23
N ASP A 63 0.45 5.61 6.86
CA ASP A 63 -0.80 4.89 6.62
C ASP A 63 -0.68 3.85 5.48
N GLU A 64 0.07 4.14 4.42
CA GLU A 64 0.32 3.19 3.32
C GLU A 64 1.22 2.04 3.77
N VAL A 65 2.19 2.30 4.64
CA VAL A 65 3.04 1.26 5.25
C VAL A 65 2.18 0.31 6.08
N GLU A 66 1.33 0.84 6.96
CA GLU A 66 0.43 0.03 7.78
C GLU A 66 -0.59 -0.75 6.95
N ARG A 67 -1.17 -0.12 5.92
CA ARG A 67 -2.08 -0.81 4.98
C ARG A 67 -1.36 -1.96 4.27
N SER A 68 -0.13 -1.73 3.81
CA SER A 68 0.68 -2.75 3.13
C SER A 68 0.99 -3.92 4.06
N GLN A 69 1.35 -3.63 5.32
CA GLN A 69 1.56 -4.67 6.33
C GLN A 69 0.30 -5.51 6.58
N ARG A 70 -0.87 -4.86 6.71
CA ARG A 70 -2.15 -5.57 6.88
C ARG A 70 -2.50 -6.45 5.68
N LEU A 71 -2.25 -5.97 4.47
CA LEU A 71 -2.47 -6.74 3.23
C LEU A 71 -1.53 -7.95 3.15
N LEU A 72 -0.24 -7.77 3.43
CA LEU A 72 0.75 -8.87 3.45
C LEU A 72 0.43 -9.92 4.51
N SER A 73 -0.19 -9.50 5.63
CA SER A 73 -0.62 -10.40 6.70
C SER A 73 -1.96 -11.11 6.42
N THR A 74 -2.66 -10.74 5.34
CA THR A 74 -3.95 -11.33 4.96
C THR A 74 -3.73 -12.50 3.99
N PRO A 75 -4.03 -13.76 4.38
CA PRO A 75 -3.81 -14.91 3.52
C PRO A 75 -4.59 -14.80 2.21
N GLY A 76 -3.91 -15.00 1.08
CA GLY A 76 -4.52 -14.94 -0.26
C GLY A 76 -4.83 -13.54 -0.77
N ALA A 77 -4.47 -12.48 -0.04
CA ALA A 77 -4.57 -11.13 -0.56
C ALA A 77 -3.56 -10.88 -1.69
N PRO A 78 -3.93 -10.13 -2.74
CA PRO A 78 -2.97 -9.67 -3.73
C PRO A 78 -1.90 -8.74 -3.12
N PRO A 79 -0.74 -8.59 -3.79
CA PRO A 79 0.32 -7.68 -3.35
C PRO A 79 -0.19 -6.25 -3.11
N PRO A 80 0.23 -5.58 -2.02
CA PRO A 80 -0.14 -4.18 -1.74
C PRO A 80 0.00 -3.24 -2.92
N ALA A 81 1.09 -3.34 -3.70
CA ALA A 81 1.33 -2.51 -4.87
C ALA A 81 0.25 -2.66 -5.96
N GLN A 82 -0.37 -3.83 -6.07
CA GLN A 82 -1.47 -4.09 -7.00
C GLN A 82 -2.80 -3.50 -6.51
N VAL A 83 -3.03 -3.50 -5.20
CA VAL A 83 -4.26 -2.98 -4.60
C VAL A 83 -4.24 -1.45 -4.51
N LEU A 84 -3.15 -0.91 -3.97
CA LEU A 84 -3.03 0.50 -3.59
C LEU A 84 -2.36 1.35 -4.67
N GLY A 85 -1.66 0.72 -5.63
CA GLY A 85 -0.90 1.42 -6.67
C GLY A 85 -1.69 1.72 -7.94
N GLU A 86 -2.82 1.04 -8.17
CA GLU A 86 -3.60 1.19 -9.40
C GLU A 86 -4.43 2.47 -9.39
N ALA A 87 -4.15 3.36 -10.36
CA ALA A 87 -4.83 4.62 -10.51
C ALA A 87 -6.10 4.46 -11.36
N ILE A 88 -7.19 5.07 -10.91
CA ILE A 88 -8.50 4.96 -11.58
C ILE A 88 -8.66 6.04 -12.65
N VAL A 89 -8.67 7.32 -12.29
CA VAL A 89 -8.61 8.49 -13.21
C VAL A 89 -7.98 9.68 -12.48
N SER A 90 -7.34 10.56 -13.26
CA SER A 90 -6.91 11.90 -12.87
C SER A 90 -7.64 12.93 -13.76
N SER A 91 -8.87 13.33 -13.41
CA SER A 91 -9.64 14.28 -14.24
C SER A 91 -9.29 15.74 -13.96
N ARG A 92 -8.57 16.02 -12.86
CA ARG A 92 -8.11 17.37 -12.44
C ARG A 92 -6.75 17.33 -11.73
N GLY A 93 -5.89 16.37 -12.08
CA GLY A 93 -4.57 16.18 -11.45
C GLY A 93 -4.59 15.43 -10.11
N ARG A 94 -5.76 15.14 -9.53
CA ARG A 94 -5.88 14.32 -8.32
C ARG A 94 -6.04 12.86 -8.70
N THR A 95 -5.06 12.04 -8.31
CA THR A 95 -5.10 10.59 -8.55
C THR A 95 -5.96 9.91 -7.50
N ILE A 96 -6.96 9.14 -7.94
CA ILE A 96 -7.84 8.34 -7.08
C ILE A 96 -7.39 6.88 -7.14
N ARG A 97 -7.23 6.26 -5.97
CA ARG A 97 -6.79 4.86 -5.82
C ARG A 97 -7.61 4.13 -4.76
N PRO A 98 -7.85 2.82 -4.91
CA PRO A 98 -8.38 1.99 -3.83
C PRO A 98 -7.44 2.02 -2.62
N LYS A 99 -8.02 2.04 -1.42
CA LYS A 99 -7.28 1.99 -0.14
C LYS A 99 -7.46 0.65 0.60
N THR A 100 -8.36 -0.20 0.13
CA THR A 100 -8.69 -1.49 0.75
C THR A 100 -8.95 -2.54 -0.33
N LEU A 101 -8.87 -3.82 0.03
CA LEU A 101 -9.24 -4.92 -0.86
C LEU A 101 -10.67 -4.78 -1.37
N GLY A 102 -11.63 -4.48 -0.50
CA GLY A 102 -13.02 -4.31 -0.89
C GLY A 102 -13.23 -3.16 -1.90
N GLN A 103 -12.45 -2.08 -1.77
CA GLN A 103 -12.49 -1.00 -2.76
C GLN A 103 -11.88 -1.43 -4.10
N LYS A 104 -10.80 -2.22 -4.10
CA LYS A 104 -10.21 -2.78 -5.32
C LYS A 104 -11.20 -3.72 -6.00
N SER A 105 -11.77 -4.68 -5.27
CA SER A 105 -12.80 -5.59 -5.80
C SER A 105 -14.01 -4.84 -6.36
N TYR A 106 -14.41 -3.74 -5.73
CA TYR A 106 -15.50 -2.90 -6.23
C TYR A 106 -15.15 -2.22 -7.56
N VAL A 107 -13.94 -1.66 -7.68
CA VAL A 107 -13.46 -1.04 -8.92
C VAL A 107 -13.33 -2.07 -10.03
N ASP A 108 -12.79 -3.25 -9.72
CA ASP A 108 -12.64 -4.34 -10.69
C ASP A 108 -14.00 -4.85 -11.17
N ALA A 109 -14.99 -4.91 -10.27
CA ALA A 109 -16.35 -5.26 -10.63
C ALA A 109 -16.97 -4.27 -11.62
N ILE A 110 -16.74 -2.95 -11.43
CA ILE A 110 -17.20 -1.91 -12.36
C ILE A 110 -16.60 -2.11 -13.76
N GLU A 111 -15.33 -2.51 -13.87
CA GLU A 111 -14.69 -2.76 -15.17
C GLU A 111 -15.22 -4.01 -15.87
N GLN A 112 -15.52 -5.06 -15.10
CA GLN A 112 -15.85 -6.38 -15.64
C GLN A 112 -17.35 -6.56 -15.92
N HIS A 113 -18.23 -5.70 -15.39
CA HIS A 113 -19.68 -5.88 -15.45
C HIS A 113 -20.40 -4.61 -15.91
N THR A 114 -21.39 -4.79 -16.80
CA THR A 114 -22.25 -3.70 -17.28
C THR A 114 -23.03 -3.00 -16.16
N ILE A 115 -23.43 -3.74 -15.11
CA ILE A 115 -24.16 -3.22 -13.96
C ILE A 115 -23.51 -3.78 -12.69
N THR A 116 -23.13 -2.90 -11.77
CA THR A 116 -22.50 -3.26 -10.48
C THR A 116 -23.30 -2.65 -9.32
N PHE A 117 -23.71 -3.47 -8.35
CA PHE A 117 -24.32 -3.02 -7.10
C PHE A 117 -23.27 -2.92 -5.99
N GLY A 118 -22.90 -1.69 -5.62
CA GLY A 118 -22.00 -1.43 -4.49
C GLY A 118 -22.75 -1.37 -3.16
N ILE A 119 -22.63 -2.40 -2.31
CA ILE A 119 -23.26 -2.44 -0.98
C ILE A 119 -22.19 -2.25 0.09
N GLY A 120 -22.45 -1.38 1.06
CA GLY A 120 -21.56 -1.20 2.22
C GLY A 120 -21.87 0.08 3.01
N PRO A 121 -21.26 0.26 4.19
CA PRO A 121 -21.53 1.39 5.08
C PRO A 121 -21.39 2.77 4.42
N ALA A 122 -22.04 3.78 4.98
CA ALA A 122 -21.84 5.17 4.55
C ALA A 122 -20.36 5.58 4.71
N GLY A 123 -19.87 6.45 3.82
CA GLY A 123 -18.49 6.97 3.89
C GLY A 123 -17.38 6.06 3.35
N THR A 124 -17.67 4.85 2.85
CA THR A 124 -16.64 3.91 2.35
C THR A 124 -16.12 4.20 0.92
N GLY A 125 -16.52 5.33 0.32
CA GLY A 125 -15.99 5.78 -0.97
C GLY A 125 -16.65 5.19 -2.22
N LYS A 126 -17.75 4.41 -2.10
CA LYS A 126 -18.47 3.79 -3.23
C LYS A 126 -18.75 4.76 -4.39
N THR A 127 -19.49 5.84 -4.13
CA THR A 127 -19.82 6.85 -5.15
C THR A 127 -18.57 7.54 -5.70
N TYR A 128 -17.57 7.81 -4.85
CA TYR A 128 -16.35 8.49 -5.26
C TYR A 128 -15.49 7.64 -6.20
N LEU A 129 -15.35 6.35 -5.91
CA LEU A 129 -14.62 5.40 -6.75
C LEU A 129 -15.35 5.11 -8.07
N ALA A 130 -16.68 4.99 -8.05
CA ALA A 130 -17.47 4.80 -9.26
C ALA A 130 -17.40 5.99 -10.21
N MET A 131 -17.55 7.21 -9.68
CA MET A 131 -17.44 8.45 -10.47
C MET A 131 -16.03 8.70 -11.02
N ALA A 132 -15.03 8.07 -10.39
CA ALA A 132 -13.66 8.16 -10.86
C ALA A 132 -13.41 7.24 -12.06
N LYS A 133 -14.22 6.21 -12.33
CA LYS A 133 -13.95 5.29 -13.44
C LYS A 133 -14.59 5.73 -14.75
#